data_AF-A0A562IC39-F1
#
_entry.id   AF-A0A562IC39-F1
#
_cell.length_a   1.000
_cell.length_b   1.000
_cell.length_c   1.000
_cell.angle_alpha   90.00
_cell.angle_beta   90.00
_cell.angle_gamma   90.00
#
_symmetry.space_group_name_H-M   'P 1'
#
loop_
_entity.id
_entity.type
_entity.pdbx_description
1 polymer ?
#
loop_
_entity_poly.entity_id
_entity_poly.type
_entity_poly.pdbx_seq_one_letter_code
_entity_poly.pdbx_strand_id
1 'polypeptide(L)'
;MRGVGGLWADLTDLVLPAECAGCRDRAATRHGFCPGCVAALDALRPRPARPTPAPPGLPPCVALGPYAGPLREALLAYKERGRHGLARPLGGLLADVVAEALAPGPAGEVLLVPVPDTAAAARARYGDHLGRLARHAATRLRRAGWPVRVVRPLRALPRPDSVTLDSAGRARAAEAAFRPGPGSPPLAPGAARPGRRWWWCSTTSSPRASPSPR
;
A
#
# COMPACT_ATOMS: atom_id res chain seq x y z
N MET A 1 14.65 28.99 -9.16
CA MET A 1 13.90 29.17 -10.42
C MET A 1 13.03 27.93 -10.59
N ARG A 2 11.76 28.00 -10.15
CA ARG A 2 10.78 26.91 -10.28
C ARG A 2 10.40 26.86 -11.76
N GLY A 3 10.75 25.77 -12.43
CA GLY A 3 10.70 25.66 -13.88
C GLY A 3 9.29 25.88 -14.41
N VAL A 4 9.18 26.76 -15.39
CA VAL A 4 7.97 27.09 -16.15
C VAL A 4 7.20 25.83 -16.58
N GLY A 5 7.89 24.72 -16.86
CA GLY A 5 7.27 23.44 -17.22
C GLY A 5 6.40 22.77 -16.14
N GLY A 6 6.63 23.01 -14.84
CA GLY A 6 5.76 22.49 -13.78
C GLY A 6 4.41 23.23 -13.72
N LEU A 7 4.46 24.55 -13.92
CA LEU A 7 3.26 25.39 -13.95
C LEU A 7 2.38 25.08 -15.18
N TRP A 8 3.00 24.75 -16.32
CA TRP A 8 2.28 24.36 -17.53
C TRP A 8 1.58 23.01 -17.39
N ALA A 9 2.20 22.02 -16.73
CA ALA A 9 1.56 20.73 -16.45
C ALA A 9 0.31 20.89 -15.57
N ASP A 10 0.42 21.71 -14.51
CA ASP A 10 -0.69 22.02 -13.60
C ASP A 10 -1.83 22.79 -14.31
N LEU A 11 -1.50 23.67 -15.27
CA LEU A 11 -2.47 24.39 -16.09
C LEU A 11 -3.11 23.52 -17.18
N THR A 12 -2.38 22.59 -17.80
CA THR A 12 -2.96 21.67 -18.80
C THR A 12 -3.99 20.72 -18.20
N ASP A 13 -3.83 20.31 -16.94
CA ASP A 13 -4.81 19.49 -16.21
C ASP A 13 -6.13 20.25 -15.95
N LEU A 14 -6.11 21.59 -16.08
CA LEU A 14 -7.29 22.46 -15.96
C LEU A 14 -8.05 22.64 -17.30
N VAL A 15 -7.37 22.50 -18.44
CA VAL A 15 -7.89 22.87 -19.78
C VAL A 15 -8.25 21.66 -20.64
N LEU A 16 -7.61 20.51 -20.44
CA LEU A 16 -7.91 19.27 -21.18
C LEU A 16 -8.68 18.29 -20.28
N PRO A 17 -9.81 17.70 -20.73
CA PRO A 17 -10.48 16.65 -19.98
C PRO A 17 -9.46 15.53 -19.73
N ALA A 18 -9.13 15.32 -18.46
CA ALA A 18 -8.04 14.44 -18.11
C ALA A 18 -8.24 13.04 -18.72
N GLU A 19 -7.22 12.48 -19.38
CA GLU A 19 -7.29 11.14 -19.97
C GLU A 19 -7.65 10.10 -18.89
N CYS A 20 -8.33 9.02 -19.28
CA CYS A 20 -8.57 7.87 -18.41
C CYS A 20 -7.23 7.29 -17.93
N ALA A 21 -7.04 7.17 -16.62
CA ALA A 21 -5.81 6.63 -16.04
C ALA A 21 -5.55 5.16 -16.39
N GLY A 22 -6.57 4.42 -16.84
CA GLY A 22 -6.47 3.02 -17.22
C GLY A 22 -6.16 2.80 -18.70
N CYS A 23 -7.07 3.20 -19.60
CA CYS A 23 -6.90 2.95 -21.04
C CYS A 23 -6.20 4.10 -21.77
N ARG A 24 -6.21 5.33 -21.23
CA ARG A 24 -5.72 6.56 -21.87
C ARG A 24 -6.46 7.00 -23.15
N ASP A 25 -7.20 6.11 -23.78
CA ASP A 25 -7.92 6.40 -25.05
C ASP A 25 -9.25 7.16 -24.89
N ARG A 26 -9.70 7.42 -23.66
CA ARG A 26 -11.02 8.01 -23.38
C ARG A 26 -10.92 9.09 -22.31
N ALA A 27 -11.87 10.03 -22.30
CA ALA A 27 -11.99 11.00 -21.22
C ALA A 27 -12.27 10.32 -19.87
N ALA A 28 -11.60 10.79 -18.81
CA ALA A 28 -11.87 10.37 -17.45
C ALA A 28 -13.14 11.02 -16.90
N THR A 29 -13.82 10.31 -16.01
CA THR A 29 -14.78 10.91 -15.09
C THR A 29 -14.06 11.61 -13.94
N ARG A 30 -14.82 12.23 -13.01
CA ARG A 30 -14.29 12.88 -11.79
C ARG A 30 -13.33 12.01 -10.95
N HIS A 31 -13.39 10.69 -11.09
CA HIS A 31 -12.54 9.74 -10.35
C HIS A 31 -11.29 9.30 -11.11
N GLY A 32 -11.02 9.87 -12.29
CA GLY A 32 -9.82 9.58 -13.08
C GLY A 32 -9.94 8.38 -14.03
N PHE A 33 -11.12 7.76 -14.14
CA PHE A 33 -11.37 6.59 -15.00
C PHE A 33 -12.60 6.78 -15.88
N CYS A 34 -12.57 6.20 -17.08
CA CYS A 34 -13.76 6.02 -17.92
C CYS A 34 -14.61 4.83 -17.40
N PRO A 35 -15.92 4.75 -17.75
CA PRO A 35 -16.79 3.67 -17.27
C PRO A 35 -16.29 2.26 -17.59
N GLY A 36 -15.65 2.05 -18.75
CA GLY A 36 -15.08 0.76 -19.13
C GLY A 36 -13.92 0.33 -18.24
N CYS A 37 -13.02 1.25 -17.88
CA CYS A 37 -11.94 0.96 -16.94
C CYS A 37 -12.45 0.77 -15.51
N VAL A 38 -13.51 1.47 -15.10
CA VAL A 38 -14.16 1.21 -13.80
C VAL A 38 -14.68 -0.22 -13.77
N ALA A 39 -15.47 -0.64 -14.76
CA ALA A 39 -15.98 -2.01 -14.84
C ALA A 39 -14.86 -3.06 -14.90
N ALA A 40 -13.78 -2.81 -15.65
CA ALA A 40 -12.64 -3.70 -15.71
C ALA A 40 -11.90 -3.84 -14.37
N LEU A 41 -11.74 -2.74 -13.62
CA LEU A 41 -11.13 -2.76 -12.29
C LEU A 41 -12.05 -3.42 -11.26
N ASP A 42 -13.35 -3.15 -11.31
CA ASP A 42 -14.36 -3.75 -10.43
C ASP A 42 -14.55 -5.26 -10.69
N ALA A 43 -14.20 -5.75 -11.88
CA ALA A 43 -14.19 -7.18 -12.20
C ALA A 43 -12.97 -7.91 -11.64
N LEU A 44 -11.91 -7.21 -11.24
CA LEU A 44 -10.75 -7.83 -10.61
C LEU A 44 -11.14 -8.44 -9.26
N ARG A 45 -10.51 -9.55 -8.93
CA ARG A 45 -10.71 -10.26 -7.67
C ARG A 45 -9.37 -10.50 -7.02
N PRO A 46 -9.16 -10.04 -5.78
CA PRO A 46 -7.97 -10.39 -5.02
C PRO A 46 -7.79 -11.91 -4.96
N ARG A 47 -6.56 -12.38 -5.14
CA ARG A 47 -6.21 -13.81 -5.07
C ARG A 47 -4.82 -14.00 -4.47
N PRO A 48 -4.52 -15.17 -3.90
CA PRO A 48 -3.16 -15.53 -3.51
C PRO A 48 -2.17 -15.33 -4.67
N ALA A 49 -1.06 -14.68 -4.39
CA ALA A 49 -0.01 -14.38 -5.35
C ALA A 49 1.35 -14.78 -4.77
N ARG A 50 2.21 -15.38 -5.59
CA ARG A 50 3.55 -15.77 -5.15
C ARG A 50 4.54 -15.62 -6.31
N PRO A 51 5.72 -15.01 -6.09
CA PRO A 51 6.75 -14.95 -7.12
C PRO A 51 7.40 -16.32 -7.34
N THR A 52 7.98 -16.51 -8.52
CA THR A 52 8.75 -17.71 -8.90
C THR A 52 10.17 -17.31 -9.33
N PRO A 53 11.23 -17.80 -8.66
CA PRO A 53 11.20 -18.57 -7.41
C PRO A 53 10.77 -17.67 -6.23
N ALA A 54 10.11 -18.28 -5.23
CA ALA A 54 9.73 -17.57 -4.02
C ALA A 54 10.91 -17.54 -3.03
N PRO A 55 11.26 -16.37 -2.45
CA PRO A 55 12.29 -16.31 -1.44
C PRO A 55 11.87 -17.10 -0.18
N PRO A 56 12.83 -17.71 0.54
CA PRO A 56 12.57 -18.39 1.81
C PRO A 56 11.87 -17.46 2.81
N GLY A 57 10.87 -17.99 3.52
CA GLY A 57 10.15 -17.22 4.54
C GLY A 57 9.16 -16.18 4.03
N LEU A 58 8.93 -16.07 2.70
CA LEU A 58 7.92 -15.14 2.17
C LEU A 58 6.53 -15.47 2.74
N PRO A 59 5.87 -14.53 3.44
CA PRO A 59 4.52 -14.75 3.96
C PRO A 59 3.51 -14.90 2.81
N PRO A 60 2.31 -15.46 3.08
CA PRO A 60 1.21 -15.43 2.13
C PRO A 60 0.98 -14.01 1.62
N CYS A 61 0.94 -13.85 0.30
CA CYS A 61 0.70 -12.57 -0.36
C CYS A 61 -0.61 -12.66 -1.15
N VAL A 62 -1.36 -11.56 -1.18
CA VAL A 62 -2.58 -11.42 -1.99
C VAL A 62 -2.38 -10.25 -2.95
N ALA A 63 -2.76 -10.44 -4.21
CA ALA A 63 -2.74 -9.40 -5.22
C ALA A 63 -4.12 -9.25 -5.84
N LEU A 64 -4.46 -8.03 -6.26
CA LEU A 64 -5.73 -7.74 -6.95
C LEU A 64 -5.83 -8.44 -8.31
N GLY A 65 -4.69 -8.71 -8.94
CA GLY A 65 -4.61 -9.31 -10.27
C GLY A 65 -3.21 -9.12 -10.87
N PRO A 66 -3.02 -9.55 -12.14
CA PRO A 66 -1.77 -9.34 -12.85
C PRO A 66 -1.47 -7.85 -13.02
N TYR A 67 -0.18 -7.50 -13.01
CA TYR A 67 0.28 -6.14 -13.29
C TYR A 67 0.22 -5.85 -14.80
N ALA A 68 -1.00 -5.70 -15.33
CA ALA A 68 -1.27 -5.50 -16.74
C ALA A 68 -2.48 -4.57 -16.96
N GLY A 69 -2.67 -4.15 -18.21
CA GLY A 69 -3.85 -3.43 -18.67
C GLY A 69 -4.18 -2.18 -17.85
N PRO A 70 -5.49 -1.88 -17.63
CA PRO A 70 -5.91 -0.69 -16.90
C PRO A 70 -5.35 -0.57 -15.48
N LEU A 71 -5.12 -1.69 -14.78
CA LEU A 71 -4.54 -1.67 -13.44
C LEU A 71 -3.08 -1.19 -13.47
N ARG A 72 -2.27 -1.71 -14.41
CA ARG A 72 -0.88 -1.26 -14.59
C ARG A 72 -0.81 0.23 -14.89
N GLU A 73 -1.61 0.70 -15.85
CA GLU A 73 -1.60 2.11 -16.22
C GLU A 73 -2.08 3.03 -15.11
N ALA A 74 -3.09 2.61 -14.34
CA ALA A 74 -3.55 3.35 -13.18
C ALA A 74 -2.46 3.49 -12.12
N LEU A 75 -1.73 2.41 -11.85
CA LEU A 75 -0.63 2.41 -10.89
C LEU A 75 0.53 3.28 -11.36
N LEU A 76 0.87 3.27 -12.66
CA LEU A 76 1.90 4.14 -13.23
C LEU A 76 1.47 5.61 -13.21
N ALA A 77 0.22 5.89 -13.58
CA ALA A 77 -0.36 7.23 -13.52
C ALA A 77 -0.29 7.79 -12.10
N TYR A 78 -0.57 6.95 -11.11
CA TYR A 78 -0.54 7.33 -9.71
C TYR A 78 0.88 7.53 -9.17
N LYS A 79 1.79 6.58 -9.41
CA LYS A 79 3.13 6.56 -8.77
C LYS A 79 4.14 7.47 -9.45
N GLU A 80 4.07 7.57 -10.78
CA GLU A 80 5.13 8.19 -11.58
C GLU A 80 4.65 9.43 -12.34
N ARG A 81 3.34 9.56 -12.62
CA ARG A 81 2.78 10.69 -13.39
C ARG A 81 2.00 11.71 -12.54
N GLY A 82 2.18 11.71 -11.23
CA GLY A 82 1.62 12.73 -10.34
C GLY A 82 0.10 12.74 -10.20
N ARG A 83 -0.63 11.72 -10.68
CA ARG A 83 -2.11 11.69 -10.61
C ARG A 83 -2.61 11.29 -9.22
N HIS A 84 -2.35 12.14 -8.24
CA HIS A 84 -2.61 11.86 -6.82
C HIS A 84 -4.09 11.63 -6.49
N GLY A 85 -5.01 12.17 -7.30
CA GLY A 85 -6.45 11.93 -7.18
C GLY A 85 -6.84 10.45 -7.28
N LEU A 86 -6.01 9.61 -7.92
CA LEU A 86 -6.21 8.17 -8.01
C LEU A 86 -6.02 7.44 -6.67
N ALA A 87 -5.50 8.09 -5.63
CA ALA A 87 -5.31 7.48 -4.31
C ALA A 87 -6.61 6.93 -3.72
N ARG A 88 -7.75 7.61 -3.95
CA ARG A 88 -9.06 7.18 -3.44
C ARG A 88 -9.56 5.88 -4.11
N PRO A 89 -9.72 5.82 -5.45
CA PRO A 89 -10.16 4.58 -6.09
C PRO A 89 -9.17 3.43 -5.90
N LEU A 90 -7.86 3.67 -6.02
CA LEU A 90 -6.86 2.63 -5.79
C LEU A 90 -6.80 2.17 -4.32
N GLY A 91 -7.04 3.07 -3.37
CA GLY A 91 -7.18 2.71 -1.96
C GLY A 91 -8.41 1.85 -1.70
N GLY A 92 -9.50 2.05 -2.45
CA GLY A 92 -10.66 1.16 -2.44
C GLY A 92 -10.30 -0.27 -2.84
N LEU A 93 -9.59 -0.41 -3.95
CA LEU A 93 -9.11 -1.71 -4.43
C LEU A 93 -8.11 -2.37 -3.45
N LEU A 94 -7.23 -1.59 -2.81
CA LEU A 94 -6.35 -2.11 -1.77
C LEU A 94 -7.14 -2.64 -0.56
N ALA A 95 -8.23 -1.97 -0.15
CA ALA A 95 -9.05 -2.49 0.93
C ALA A 95 -9.67 -3.85 0.59
N ASP A 96 -10.08 -4.07 -0.66
CA ASP A 96 -10.60 -5.37 -1.09
C ASP A 96 -9.49 -6.45 -1.02
N VAL A 97 -8.25 -6.11 -1.38
CA VAL A 97 -7.08 -7.00 -1.22
C VAL A 97 -6.80 -7.32 0.25
N VAL A 98 -6.87 -6.33 1.13
CA VAL A 98 -6.69 -6.52 2.58
C VAL A 98 -7.82 -7.38 3.14
N ALA A 99 -9.05 -7.20 2.68
CA ALA A 99 -10.20 -7.98 3.11
C ALA A 99 -10.03 -9.46 2.76
N GLU A 100 -9.60 -9.77 1.53
CA GLU A 100 -9.29 -11.13 1.10
C GLU A 100 -8.15 -11.74 1.93
N ALA A 101 -7.08 -10.97 2.17
CA ALA A 101 -5.92 -11.45 2.96
C ALA A 101 -6.28 -11.77 4.42
N LEU A 102 -7.40 -11.24 4.93
CA LEU A 102 -7.87 -11.41 6.30
C LEU A 102 -9.21 -12.17 6.38
N ALA A 103 -9.66 -12.81 5.31
CA ALA A 103 -10.92 -13.54 5.30
C ALA A 103 -10.95 -14.68 6.36
N PRO A 104 -12.09 -14.93 7.03
CA PRO A 104 -13.42 -14.30 6.86
C PRO A 104 -13.58 -12.93 7.56
N GLY A 105 -12.55 -12.47 8.26
CA GLY A 105 -12.53 -11.20 8.98
C GLY A 105 -11.35 -11.14 9.94
N PRO A 106 -10.97 -9.94 10.42
CA PRO A 106 -9.81 -9.80 11.27
C PRO A 106 -10.08 -10.38 12.66
N ALA A 107 -9.09 -11.06 13.24
CA ALA A 107 -9.15 -11.58 14.61
C ALA A 107 -8.95 -10.49 15.70
N GLY A 108 -8.72 -9.23 15.31
CA GLY A 108 -8.40 -8.12 16.21
C GLY A 108 -8.10 -6.83 15.44
N GLU A 109 -7.37 -5.89 16.08
CA GLU A 109 -6.93 -4.65 15.42
C GLU A 109 -6.01 -4.97 14.22
N VAL A 110 -6.28 -4.34 13.08
CA VAL A 110 -5.48 -4.46 11.85
C VAL A 110 -4.56 -3.26 11.73
N LEU A 111 -3.26 -3.52 11.66
CA LEU A 111 -2.25 -2.50 11.41
C LEU A 111 -1.82 -2.51 9.95
N LEU A 112 -2.18 -1.46 9.21
CA LEU A 112 -1.66 -1.24 7.87
C LEU A 112 -0.31 -0.52 7.95
N VAL A 113 0.73 -1.22 7.51
CA VAL A 113 2.11 -0.72 7.48
C VAL A 113 2.51 -0.41 6.04
N PRO A 114 2.31 0.83 5.53
CA PRO A 114 2.84 1.20 4.23
C PRO A 114 4.37 1.15 4.26
N VAL A 115 4.96 0.42 3.33
CA VAL A 115 6.41 0.42 3.12
C VAL A 115 6.87 1.86 2.85
N PRO A 116 7.79 2.41 3.65
CA PRO A 116 8.21 3.79 3.50
C PRO A 116 9.05 3.97 2.23
N ASP A 117 8.83 5.07 1.52
CA ASP A 117 9.80 5.57 0.56
C ASP A 117 10.95 6.28 1.28
N THR A 118 12.13 6.35 0.65
CA THR A 118 13.20 7.23 1.15
C THR A 118 12.72 8.67 1.10
N ALA A 119 13.20 9.54 2.00
CA ALA A 119 12.80 10.94 2.02
C ALA A 119 13.15 11.66 0.70
N ALA A 120 14.23 11.23 0.01
CA ALA A 120 14.59 11.71 -1.31
C ALA A 120 13.58 11.24 -2.39
N ALA A 121 13.22 9.96 -2.41
CA ALA A 121 12.23 9.42 -3.35
C ALA A 121 10.83 10.03 -3.13
N ALA A 122 10.42 10.21 -1.87
CA ALA A 122 9.16 10.86 -1.54
C ALA A 122 9.13 12.33 -2.01
N ARG A 123 10.24 13.07 -1.88
CA ARG A 123 10.32 14.46 -2.38
C ARG A 123 10.34 14.54 -3.90
N ALA A 124 11.10 13.67 -4.55
CA ALA A 124 11.16 13.59 -6.02
C ALA A 124 9.81 13.19 -6.64
N ARG A 125 9.01 12.42 -5.91
CA ARG A 125 7.70 11.93 -6.34
C ARG A 125 6.53 12.68 -5.69
N TYR A 126 6.74 13.89 -5.17
CA TYR A 126 5.67 14.75 -4.64
C TYR A 126 4.83 14.13 -3.49
N GLY A 127 5.41 13.22 -2.73
CA GLY A 127 4.90 12.73 -1.46
C GLY A 127 4.92 11.22 -1.29
N ASP A 128 4.41 10.79 -0.15
CA ASP A 128 4.26 9.37 0.21
C ASP A 128 2.96 8.80 -0.36
N HIS A 129 3.10 8.18 -1.53
CA HIS A 129 2.01 7.54 -2.28
C HIS A 129 1.38 6.39 -1.49
N LEU A 130 2.21 5.46 -1.01
CA LEU A 130 1.67 4.26 -0.36
C LEU A 130 0.94 4.61 0.94
N GLY A 131 1.41 5.61 1.67
CA GLY A 131 0.72 6.13 2.84
C GLY A 131 -0.62 6.80 2.52
N ARG A 132 -0.76 7.53 1.40
CA ARG A 132 -2.07 8.07 0.96
C ARG A 132 -3.03 6.94 0.61
N LEU A 133 -2.57 5.95 -0.13
CA LEU A 133 -3.36 4.81 -0.57
C LEU A 133 -3.83 3.95 0.64
N ALA A 134 -2.92 3.69 1.58
CA ALA A 134 -3.22 2.97 2.83
C ALA A 134 -4.27 3.70 3.70
N ARG A 135 -4.26 5.04 3.74
CA ARG A 135 -5.30 5.80 4.46
C ARG A 135 -6.68 5.62 3.84
N HIS A 136 -6.79 5.68 2.51
CA HIS A 136 -8.07 5.44 1.84
C HIS A 136 -8.56 4.01 2.04
N ALA A 137 -7.67 3.01 1.99
CA ALA A 137 -7.99 1.63 2.30
C ALA A 137 -8.51 1.49 3.74
N ALA A 138 -7.81 2.07 4.72
CA ALA A 138 -8.24 2.05 6.12
C ALA A 138 -9.60 2.71 6.31
N THR A 139 -9.87 3.85 5.65
CA THR A 139 -11.19 4.50 5.70
C THR A 139 -12.29 3.58 5.19
N ARG A 140 -12.07 2.86 4.09
CA ARG A 140 -13.06 1.91 3.55
C ARG A 140 -13.30 0.73 4.50
N LEU A 141 -12.23 0.13 5.04
CA LEU A 141 -12.34 -0.99 5.98
C LEU A 141 -13.01 -0.59 7.30
N ARG A 142 -12.70 0.60 7.84
CA ARG A 142 -13.38 1.12 9.04
C ARG A 142 -14.88 1.33 8.82
N ARG A 143 -15.28 1.79 7.62
CA ARG A 143 -16.70 1.90 7.26
C ARG A 143 -17.40 0.53 7.18
N ALA A 144 -16.64 -0.53 6.93
CA ALA A 144 -17.10 -1.91 7.01
C ALA A 144 -17.02 -2.50 8.45
N GLY A 145 -16.74 -1.67 9.46
CA GLY A 145 -16.72 -2.07 10.88
C GLY A 145 -15.38 -2.63 11.37
N TRP A 146 -14.31 -2.60 10.57
CA TRP A 146 -13.03 -3.20 10.96
C TRP A 146 -12.18 -2.23 11.79
N PRO A 147 -11.56 -2.69 12.90
CA PRO A 147 -10.66 -1.86 13.70
C PRO A 147 -9.30 -1.70 13.02
N VAL A 148 -9.16 -0.73 12.11
CA VAL A 148 -7.94 -0.54 11.28
C VAL A 148 -7.17 0.73 11.62
N ARG A 149 -5.87 0.59 11.91
CA ARG A 149 -4.93 1.72 12.10
C ARG A 149 -3.83 1.69 11.04
N VAL A 150 -3.48 2.86 10.50
CA VAL A 150 -2.29 3.00 9.63
C VAL A 150 -1.13 3.45 10.51
N VAL A 151 -0.04 2.69 10.51
CA VAL A 151 1.15 2.97 11.34
C VAL A 151 2.40 3.05 10.48
N ARG A 152 3.40 3.84 10.88
CA ARG A 152 4.67 4.02 10.15
C ARG A 152 5.87 3.71 11.05
N PRO A 153 6.03 2.45 11.46
CA PRO A 153 7.08 2.06 12.38
C PRO A 153 8.45 1.97 11.69
N LEU A 154 8.53 2.10 10.36
CA LEU A 154 9.78 1.95 9.63
C LEU A 154 10.22 3.27 9.00
N ARG A 155 11.54 3.46 8.93
CA ARG A 155 12.20 4.48 8.12
C ARG A 155 13.02 3.79 7.02
N ALA A 156 12.84 4.23 5.78
CA ALA A 156 13.67 3.78 4.68
C ALA A 156 15.06 4.41 4.75
N LEU A 157 16.08 3.60 4.51
CA LEU A 157 17.48 4.01 4.40
C LEU A 157 17.83 4.25 2.92
N PRO A 158 18.83 5.11 2.63
CA PRO A 158 19.35 5.25 1.28
C PRO A 158 19.79 3.89 0.72
N ARG A 159 19.42 3.61 -0.53
CA ARG A 159 19.81 2.39 -1.25
C ARG A 159 20.06 2.69 -2.72
N PRO A 160 20.96 1.95 -3.38
CA PRO A 160 21.15 2.05 -4.82
C PRO A 160 19.88 1.67 -5.57
N ASP A 161 19.75 2.17 -6.80
CA ASP A 161 18.61 1.85 -7.64
C ASP A 161 18.58 0.35 -7.94
N SER A 162 17.39 -0.24 -7.86
CA SER A 162 17.21 -1.68 -7.93
C SER A 162 17.04 -2.18 -9.37
N VAL A 163 17.13 -1.29 -10.36
CA VAL A 163 16.90 -1.55 -11.79
C VAL A 163 17.90 -2.56 -12.37
N THR A 164 19.14 -2.57 -11.87
CA THR A 164 20.20 -3.49 -12.33
C THR A 164 20.32 -4.76 -11.47
N LEU A 165 19.48 -4.91 -10.44
CA LEU A 165 19.59 -6.02 -9.50
C LEU A 165 18.69 -7.20 -9.91
N ASP A 166 19.28 -8.40 -9.93
CA ASP A 166 18.52 -9.64 -10.01
C ASP A 166 17.67 -9.86 -8.74
N SER A 167 16.90 -10.96 -8.70
CA SER A 167 16.03 -11.27 -7.56
C SER A 167 16.79 -11.44 -6.24
N ALA A 168 18.02 -11.98 -6.28
CA ALA A 168 18.85 -12.19 -5.09
C ALA A 168 19.45 -10.87 -4.58
N GLY A 169 19.93 -10.02 -5.50
CA GLY A 169 20.41 -8.67 -5.20
C GLY A 169 19.31 -7.79 -4.60
N ARG A 170 18.08 -7.89 -5.11
CA ARG A 170 16.92 -7.19 -4.53
C ARG A 170 16.57 -7.68 -3.13
N ALA A 171 16.67 -8.99 -2.87
CA ALA A 171 16.44 -9.56 -1.54
C ALA A 171 17.48 -9.03 -0.52
N ARG A 172 18.78 -9.08 -0.85
CA ARG A 172 19.85 -8.55 0.01
C ARG A 172 19.71 -7.05 0.25
N ALA A 173 19.37 -6.28 -0.79
CA ALA A 173 19.14 -4.84 -0.65
C ALA A 173 17.97 -4.53 0.30
N ALA A 174 16.94 -5.38 0.36
CA ALA A 174 15.79 -5.20 1.24
C ALA A 174 16.11 -5.44 2.72
N GLU A 175 17.04 -6.35 3.05
CA GLU A 175 17.43 -6.67 4.43
C GLU A 175 17.99 -5.46 5.18
N ALA A 176 18.77 -4.61 4.49
CA ALA A 176 19.34 -3.38 5.05
C ALA A 176 18.51 -2.12 4.73
N ALA A 177 17.35 -2.25 4.06
CA ALA A 177 16.61 -1.09 3.54
C ALA A 177 15.82 -0.32 4.60
N PHE A 178 15.55 -0.91 5.76
CA PHE A 178 14.64 -0.34 6.75
C PHE A 178 15.21 -0.39 8.16
N ARG A 179 14.94 0.65 8.94
CA ARG A 179 15.17 0.67 10.39
C ARG A 179 13.88 1.01 11.14
N PRO A 180 13.70 0.51 12.37
CA PRO A 180 12.64 1.00 13.25
C PRO A 180 12.72 2.52 13.43
N GLY A 181 11.56 3.17 13.37
CA GLY A 181 11.38 4.58 13.66
C GLY A 181 10.94 4.79 15.12
N PRO A 182 11.00 6.04 15.62
CA PRO A 182 10.42 6.37 16.91
C PRO A 182 8.91 6.09 16.89
N GLY A 183 8.41 5.35 17.89
CA GLY A 183 7.01 4.90 17.94
C GLY A 183 6.73 3.58 17.25
N SER A 184 7.77 2.81 16.88
CA SER A 184 7.58 1.40 16.51
C SER A 184 6.94 0.67 17.69
N PRO A 185 5.79 -0.01 17.51
CA PRO A 185 5.30 -0.88 18.57
C PRO A 185 6.38 -1.91 18.88
N PRO A 186 6.59 -2.28 20.15
CA PRO A 186 7.57 -3.29 20.50
C PRO A 186 7.28 -4.55 19.68
N LEU A 187 8.23 -4.93 18.81
CA LEU A 187 8.24 -6.22 18.17
C LEU A 187 8.41 -7.24 19.30
N ALA A 188 7.37 -8.01 19.61
CA ALA A 188 7.48 -9.05 20.62
C ALA A 188 8.64 -10.01 20.22
N PRO A 189 9.63 -10.25 21.08
CA PRO A 189 10.69 -11.20 20.79
C PRO A 189 10.08 -12.60 20.69
N GLY A 190 10.03 -13.15 19.48
CA GLY A 190 9.36 -14.43 19.18
C GLY A 190 8.94 -14.61 17.72
N ALA A 191 8.95 -13.55 16.91
CA ALA A 191 8.56 -13.59 15.49
C ALA A 191 9.59 -14.25 14.54
N ALA A 192 10.49 -15.10 15.05
CA ALA A 192 11.36 -15.93 14.22
C ALA A 192 11.58 -17.29 14.90
N ARG A 193 10.59 -18.18 14.83
CA ARG A 193 10.85 -19.63 14.90
C ARG A 193 10.27 -20.30 13.66
N PRO A 194 11.08 -21.04 12.88
CA PRO A 194 10.57 -21.76 11.73
C PRO A 194 9.64 -22.87 12.22
N GLY A 195 8.41 -22.91 11.69
CA GLY A 195 7.58 -24.12 11.75
C GLY A 195 6.27 -24.06 12.55
N ARG A 196 5.81 -22.93 13.10
CA ARG A 196 4.45 -22.87 13.71
C ARG A 196 3.64 -21.65 13.26
N ARG A 197 2.49 -21.98 12.68
CA ARG A 197 1.33 -21.16 12.27
C ARG A 197 1.35 -19.72 12.78
N TRP A 198 1.47 -18.78 11.86
CA TRP A 198 1.24 -17.35 12.11
C TRP A 198 -0.26 -17.08 12.24
N TRP A 199 -0.77 -17.24 13.45
CA TRP A 199 -1.95 -16.55 13.95
C TRP A 199 -1.48 -15.75 15.15
N TRP A 200 -1.45 -14.43 15.08
CA TRP A 200 -1.29 -13.64 16.31
C TRP A 200 -2.37 -12.56 16.41
N CYS A 201 -3.41 -12.98 17.12
CA CYS A 201 -4.25 -12.20 17.99
C CYS A 201 -3.40 -11.70 19.18
N SER A 202 -3.49 -10.42 19.51
CA SER A 202 -3.21 -9.95 20.87
C SER A 202 -4.24 -8.89 21.26
N THR A 203 -5.33 -9.39 21.82
CA THR A 203 -6.26 -8.66 22.69
C THR A 203 -5.44 -7.95 23.76
N THR A 204 -5.47 -6.61 23.77
CA THR A 204 -5.05 -5.83 24.94
C THR A 204 -6.22 -5.82 25.91
N SER A 205 -6.26 -6.80 26.82
CA SER A 205 -7.06 -6.70 28.03
C SER A 205 -6.49 -5.57 28.90
N SER A 206 -7.29 -4.52 29.08
CA SER A 206 -7.02 -3.41 30.00
C SER A 206 -7.09 -3.90 31.46
N PRO A 207 -6.19 -3.47 32.37
CA PRO A 207 -6.27 -3.84 33.77
C PRO A 207 -7.33 -2.97 34.46
N ARG A 208 -8.47 -3.57 34.82
CA ARG A 208 -9.37 -2.98 35.83
C ARG A 208 -8.93 -3.48 37.20
N ALA A 209 -8.47 -2.55 38.02
CA ALA A 209 -8.13 -2.71 39.42
C ALA A 209 -9.32 -3.22 40.25
N SER A 210 -9.03 -4.02 41.29
CA SER A 210 -9.83 -4.16 42.53
C SER A 210 -9.02 -4.91 43.62
N PRO A 211 -9.32 -4.70 44.92
CA PRO A 211 -8.32 -4.64 45.98
C PRO A 211 -8.16 -5.92 46.84
N SER A 212 -7.05 -5.94 47.57
CA SER A 212 -6.68 -6.88 48.64
C SER A 212 -7.72 -6.98 49.76
N PRO A 213 -7.94 -8.17 50.34
CA PRO A 213 -8.42 -8.30 51.71
C PRO A 213 -7.24 -8.55 52.67
N ARG A 214 -7.38 -8.01 53.88
CA ARG A 214 -6.69 -8.45 55.10
C ARG A 214 -7.31 -9.74 55.61
#